data_AF-A0A7S2MW30-F1
#
_entry.id   AF-A0A7S2MW30-F1
#
_cell.length_a   1.000
_cell.length_b   1.000
_cell.length_c   1.000
_cell.angle_alpha   90.00
_cell.angle_beta   90.00
_cell.angle_gamma   90.00
#
_symmetry.space_group_name_H-M   'P 1'
#
loop_
_entity.id
_entity.type
_entity.pdbx_description
1 polymer ?
#
loop_
_entity_poly.entity_id
_entity_poly.type
_entity_poly.pdbx_seq_one_letter_code
_entity_poly.pdbx_strand_id
1 'polypeptide(L)'
;KYLRAEELDVAKAAERLVQTLVFRADCRIDELAKAELPEHFRGHDYIDGLDLDGRPVMISRFGGMDVKMVFGDIEAFVRYRSQLMERAIALLSFKKGAVEDLCQVH
;
A
#
# COMPACT_ATOMS: atom_id res chain seq x y z
N LYS A 1 -15.97 2.63 -2.27
CA LYS A 1 -15.10 1.55 -1.78
C LYS A 1 -15.42 1.17 -0.35
N TYR A 2 -15.35 2.09 0.63
CA TYR A 2 -15.70 1.79 2.03
C TYR A 2 -17.07 1.13 2.22
N LEU A 3 -18.13 1.66 1.59
CA LEU A 3 -19.45 1.02 1.62
C LEU A 3 -19.43 -0.43 1.11
N ARG A 4 -18.71 -0.73 0.03
CA ARG A 4 -18.61 -2.12 -0.48
C ARG A 4 -17.81 -3.02 0.47
N ALA A 5 -16.78 -2.48 1.12
CA ALA A 5 -15.94 -3.21 2.07
C ALA A 5 -16.68 -3.52 3.38
N GLU A 6 -17.65 -2.70 3.75
CA GLU A 6 -18.46 -2.84 4.97
C GLU A 6 -19.89 -3.31 4.65
N GLU A 7 -20.08 -4.11 3.59
CA GLU A 7 -21.37 -4.75 3.24
C GLU A 7 -22.57 -3.79 3.11
N LEU A 8 -22.31 -2.56 2.64
CA LEU A 8 -23.26 -1.45 2.52
C LEU A 8 -23.82 -0.93 3.85
N ASP A 9 -23.21 -1.30 4.98
CA ASP A 9 -23.48 -0.70 6.28
C ASP A 9 -22.91 0.73 6.33
N VAL A 10 -23.82 1.72 6.36
CA VAL A 10 -23.46 3.13 6.33
C VAL A 10 -22.71 3.55 7.61
N ALA A 11 -23.08 3.02 8.76
CA ALA A 11 -22.47 3.40 10.04
C ALA A 11 -21.03 2.89 10.11
N LYS A 12 -20.83 1.61 9.78
CA LYS A 12 -19.48 1.01 9.73
C LYS A 12 -18.60 1.64 8.66
N ALA A 13 -19.14 1.92 7.48
CA ALA A 13 -18.39 2.59 6.42
C ALA A 13 -17.94 4.00 6.81
N ALA A 14 -18.79 4.75 7.52
CA ALA A 14 -18.44 6.07 8.04
C ALA A 14 -17.34 5.99 9.10
N GLU A 15 -17.45 5.06 10.04
CA GLU A 15 -16.42 4.81 11.06
C GLU A 15 -15.08 4.43 10.42
N ARG A 16 -15.08 3.50 9.46
CA ARG A 16 -13.86 3.06 8.77
C ARG A 16 -13.18 4.19 8.02
N LEU A 17 -13.96 5.07 7.38
CA LEU A 17 -13.42 6.25 6.70
C LEU A 17 -12.74 7.19 7.70
N VAL A 18 -13.39 7.50 8.82
CA VAL A 18 -12.82 8.36 9.87
C VAL A 18 -11.52 7.76 10.42
N GLN A 19 -11.51 6.47 10.77
CA GLN A 19 -10.32 5.77 11.26
C GLN A 19 -9.17 5.84 10.25
N THR A 20 -9.47 5.69 8.96
CA THR A 20 -8.46 5.78 7.91
C THR A 20 -7.88 7.19 7.79
N LEU A 21 -8.71 8.23 7.90
CA LEU A 21 -8.24 9.62 7.88
C LEU A 21 -7.37 9.96 9.09
N VAL A 22 -7.75 9.49 10.28
CA VAL A 22 -6.94 9.64 11.51
C VAL A 22 -5.59 8.93 11.35
N PHE A 23 -5.60 7.67 10.92
CA PHE A 23 -4.36 6.93 10.65
C PHE A 23 -3.45 7.66 9.65
N ARG A 24 -4.01 8.19 8.57
CA ARG A 24 -3.24 8.94 7.56
C ARG A 24 -2.56 10.17 8.15
N ALA A 25 -3.27 10.91 9.01
CA ALA A 25 -2.73 12.08 9.69
C ALA A 25 -1.63 11.70 10.69
N ASP A 26 -1.92 10.77 11.60
CA ASP A 26 -1.00 10.34 12.67
C ASP A 26 0.30 9.75 12.12
N CYS A 27 0.19 8.94 11.05
CA CYS A 27 1.35 8.31 10.42
C CYS A 27 2.05 9.22 9.39
N ARG A 28 1.49 10.40 9.10
CA ARG A 28 1.98 11.35 8.08
C ARG A 28 2.15 10.68 6.71
N ILE A 29 1.12 9.96 6.26
CA ILE A 29 1.17 9.16 5.03
C ILE A 29 1.46 10.01 3.79
N ASP A 30 0.94 11.24 3.73
CA ASP A 30 1.17 12.16 2.61
C ASP A 30 2.65 12.59 2.47
N GLU A 31 3.35 12.73 3.60
CA GLU A 31 4.80 12.99 3.63
C GLU A 31 5.59 11.71 3.33
N LEU A 32 5.13 10.57 3.87
CA LEU A 32 5.77 9.28 3.71
C LEU A 32 5.90 8.89 2.23
N ALA A 33 4.92 9.22 1.38
CA ALA A 33 4.97 8.96 -0.05
C ALA A 33 6.20 9.57 -0.77
N LYS A 34 6.82 10.62 -0.18
CA LYS A 34 7.99 11.33 -0.72
C LYS A 34 9.28 11.07 0.05
N ALA A 35 9.21 10.35 1.16
CA ALA A 35 10.36 10.12 2.03
C ALA A 35 11.40 9.22 1.36
N GLU A 36 12.69 9.47 1.62
CA GLU A 36 13.73 8.51 1.26
C GLU A 36 13.77 7.38 2.29
N LEU A 37 13.72 6.14 1.81
CA LEU A 37 13.84 4.98 2.68
C LEU A 37 15.30 4.50 2.81
N PRO A 38 15.63 3.88 3.96
CA PRO A 38 16.89 3.20 4.17
C PRO A 38 17.25 2.24 3.03
N GLU A 39 18.54 2.13 2.74
CA GLU A 39 19.05 1.38 1.59
C GLU A 39 18.71 -0.12 1.65
N HIS A 40 18.62 -0.70 2.85
CA HIS A 40 18.29 -2.12 3.04
C HIS A 40 16.85 -2.50 2.65
N PHE A 41 15.98 -1.53 2.37
CA PHE A 41 14.63 -1.79 1.81
C PHE A 41 14.59 -1.67 0.27
N ARG A 42 15.68 -1.28 -0.39
CA ARG A 42 15.70 -1.06 -1.84
C ARG A 42 15.91 -2.38 -2.58
N GLY A 43 15.31 -2.50 -3.77
CA GLY A 43 15.55 -3.63 -4.68
C GLY A 43 14.80 -4.93 -4.35
N HIS A 44 13.99 -4.95 -3.31
CA HIS A 44 13.17 -6.12 -2.97
C HIS A 44 11.75 -6.06 -3.54
N ASP A 45 11.26 -4.85 -3.81
CA ASP A 45 9.89 -4.59 -4.25
C ASP A 45 9.86 -3.86 -5.59
N TYR A 46 9.02 -4.35 -6.49
CA TYR A 46 8.85 -3.80 -7.84
C TYR A 46 7.36 -3.59 -8.11
N ILE A 47 7.02 -2.47 -8.73
CA ILE A 47 5.69 -2.24 -9.29
C ILE A 47 5.90 -2.10 -10.79
N ASP A 48 5.52 -3.12 -11.55
CA ASP A 48 5.77 -3.16 -12.99
C ASP A 48 4.73 -4.01 -13.72
N GLY A 49 4.36 -3.53 -14.91
CA GLY A 49 3.38 -4.18 -15.77
C GLY A 49 1.94 -4.15 -15.24
N LEU A 50 1.07 -4.79 -16.03
CA LEU A 50 -0.34 -5.01 -15.74
C LEU A 50 -0.65 -6.51 -15.85
N ASP A 51 -1.59 -7.00 -15.04
CA ASP A 51 -2.12 -8.36 -15.20
C ASP A 51 -3.14 -8.45 -16.37
N LEU A 52 -3.71 -9.64 -16.59
CA LEU A 52 -4.70 -9.88 -17.65
C LEU A 52 -5.98 -9.06 -17.50
N ASP A 53 -6.29 -8.60 -16.28
CA ASP A 53 -7.46 -7.75 -15.96
C ASP A 53 -7.11 -6.25 -15.99
N GLY A 54 -5.85 -5.90 -16.32
CA GLY A 54 -5.37 -4.52 -16.38
C GLY A 54 -5.01 -3.92 -15.01
N ARG A 55 -4.82 -4.75 -13.97
CA ARG A 55 -4.39 -4.30 -12.64
C ARG A 55 -2.89 -4.07 -12.61
N PRO A 56 -2.39 -2.99 -11.99
CA PRO A 56 -0.97 -2.88 -11.68
C PRO A 56 -0.51 -4.09 -10.87
N VAL A 57 0.71 -4.56 -11.14
CA VAL A 57 1.31 -5.70 -10.43
C VAL A 57 2.41 -5.22 -9.51
N MET A 58 2.32 -5.58 -8.23
CA MET A 58 3.34 -5.33 -7.21
C MET A 58 3.97 -6.67 -6.79
N ILE A 59 5.28 -6.80 -6.98
CA ILE A 59 6.05 -8.02 -6.72
C ILE A 59 7.02 -7.74 -5.56
N SER A 60 6.88 -8.49 -4.47
CA SER A 60 7.75 -8.44 -3.29
C SER A 60 8.61 -9.69 -3.22
N ARG A 61 9.94 -9.55 -3.25
CA ARG A 61 10.88 -10.68 -3.16
C ARG A 61 11.48 -10.78 -1.77
N PHE A 62 10.76 -11.42 -0.85
CA PHE A 62 11.21 -11.57 0.54
C PHE A 62 12.40 -12.53 0.71
N GLY A 63 12.56 -13.52 -0.19
CA GLY A 63 13.60 -14.54 -0.06
C GLY A 63 15.04 -14.02 -0.17
N GLY A 64 15.25 -12.81 -0.70
CA GLY A 64 16.57 -12.18 -0.83
C GLY A 64 16.88 -11.14 0.25
N MET A 65 15.98 -10.92 1.22
CA MET A 65 16.17 -9.91 2.27
C MET A 65 17.07 -10.42 3.39
N ASP A 66 17.92 -9.55 3.93
CA ASP A 66 18.52 -9.79 5.25
C ASP A 66 17.44 -9.59 6.32
N VAL A 67 16.86 -10.69 6.79
CA VAL A 67 15.77 -10.71 7.76
C VAL A 67 16.12 -9.92 9.03
N LYS A 68 17.37 -9.97 9.50
CA LYS A 68 17.75 -9.25 10.73
C LYS A 68 17.79 -7.75 10.52
N MET A 69 18.26 -7.31 9.37
CA MET A 69 18.30 -5.89 9.02
C MET A 69 16.90 -5.34 8.72
N VAL A 70 16.10 -6.08 7.94
CA VAL A 70 14.77 -5.65 7.49
C VAL A 70 13.75 -5.65 8.64
N PHE A 71 13.78 -6.65 9.51
CA PHE A 71 12.84 -6.78 10.64
C PHE A 71 13.41 -6.33 11.98
N GLY A 72 14.65 -5.82 12.01
CA GLY A 72 15.29 -5.29 13.22
C GLY A 72 14.61 -4.01 13.74
N ASP A 73 13.95 -3.27 12.84
CA ASP A 73 13.11 -2.12 13.16
C ASP A 73 11.72 -2.32 12.53
N ILE A 74 10.77 -2.73 13.37
CA ILE A 74 9.39 -3.03 12.95
C ILE A 74 8.69 -1.75 12.45
N GLU A 75 8.94 -0.60 13.06
CA GLU A 75 8.30 0.65 12.66
C GLU A 75 8.81 1.07 11.28
N ALA A 76 10.12 1.02 11.06
CA ALA A 76 10.71 1.31 9.76
C ALA A 76 10.17 0.37 8.66
N PHE A 77 10.03 -0.93 8.96
CA PHE A 77 9.46 -1.90 8.04
C PHE A 77 8.00 -1.57 7.67
N VAL A 78 7.16 -1.25 8.65
CA VAL A 78 5.77 -0.87 8.40
C VAL A 78 5.71 0.39 7.55
N ARG A 79 6.51 1.42 7.86
CA ARG A 79 6.58 2.66 7.05
C ARG A 79 7.03 2.38 5.62
N TYR A 80 8.00 1.49 5.42
CA TYR A 80 8.40 1.05 4.09
C TYR A 80 7.24 0.43 3.31
N ARG A 81 6.54 -0.54 3.91
CA ARG A 81 5.41 -1.22 3.26
C ARG A 81 4.28 -0.25 2.96
N SER A 82 3.97 0.67 3.88
CA SER A 82 2.98 1.73 3.65
C SER A 82 3.36 2.64 2.49
N GLN A 83 4.62 3.06 2.38
CA GLN A 83 5.09 3.87 1.25
C GLN A 83 4.94 3.13 -0.09
N LEU A 84 5.36 1.86 -0.14
CA LEU A 84 5.23 1.06 -1.35
C LEU A 84 3.77 0.92 -1.78
N MET A 85 2.86 0.68 -0.83
CA MET A 85 1.43 0.63 -1.09
C MET A 85 0.88 1.95 -1.64
N GLU A 86 1.27 3.11 -1.09
CA GLU A 86 0.84 4.41 -1.62
C GLU A 86 1.32 4.61 -3.07
N ARG A 87 2.56 4.21 -3.40
CA ARG A 87 3.07 4.25 -4.78
C ARG A 87 2.25 3.37 -5.72
N ALA A 88 1.85 2.19 -5.28
CA ALA A 88 1.03 1.28 -6.08
C ALA A 88 -0.40 1.82 -6.25
N ILE A 89 -1.00 2.34 -5.18
CA ILE A 89 -2.34 2.95 -5.20
C ILE A 89 -2.38 4.19 -6.12
N ALA A 90 -1.30 4.95 -6.21
CA ALA A 90 -1.20 6.11 -7.10
C ALA A 90 -1.32 5.76 -8.59
N LEU A 91 -1.13 4.49 -8.97
CA LEU A 91 -1.33 4.00 -10.34
C LEU A 91 -2.79 3.63 -10.64
N LEU A 92 -3.64 3.55 -9.62
CA LEU A 92 -5.04 3.16 -9.77
C LEU A 92 -5.90 4.33 -10.28
N SER A 93 -6.98 4.00 -10.98
CA SER A 93 -7.99 4.96 -11.41
C SER A 93 -9.32 4.64 -10.75
N PHE A 94 -9.86 5.61 -10.01
CA PHE A 94 -11.16 5.48 -9.34
C PHE A 94 -12.32 6.01 -10.18
N LYS A 95 -12.11 6.20 -11.49
CA LYS A 95 -13.19 6.52 -12.44
C LYS A 95 -14.11 5.30 -12.57
N LYS A 96 -15.40 5.56 -12.82
CA LYS A 96 -16.39 4.49 -13.01
C LYS A 96 -15.95 3.54 -14.13
N GLY A 97 -15.88 2.24 -13.83
CA GLY A 97 -15.49 1.19 -14.78
C GLY A 97 -13.99 1.04 -15.01
N ALA A 98 -13.15 1.85 -14.36
CA ALA A 98 -11.71 1.65 -14.36
C ALA A 98 -11.28 0.63 -13.29
N VAL A 99 -10.09 0.08 -13.47
CA VAL A 99 -9.46 -0.84 -12.54
C VAL A 99 -9.05 -0.08 -11.27
N GLU A 100 -9.61 -0.51 -10.14
CA GLU A 100 -9.42 0.11 -8.83
C GLU A 100 -8.74 -0.82 -7.81
N ASP A 101 -8.23 -1.97 -8.26
CA ASP A 101 -7.58 -3.00 -7.47
C ASP A 101 -6.15 -3.27 -7.96
N LEU A 102 -5.36 -3.89 -7.08
CA LEU A 102 -3.93 -4.12 -7.23
C LEU A 102 -3.67 -5.63 -7.14
N CYS A 103 -2.85 -6.16 -8.04
CA CYS A 103 -2.36 -7.54 -7.93
C CYS A 103 -1.04 -7.57 -7.14
N GLN A 104 -0.94 -8.42 -6.12
CA GLN A 104 0.26 -8.56 -5.29
C GLN A 104 0.84 -9.98 -5.39
N VAL A 105 2.15 -10.09 -5.52
CA VAL A 105 2.91 -11.35 -5.62
C VAL A 105 4.04 -11.34 -4.60
N HIS A 106 4.28 -12.47 -3.95
CA HIS A 106 5.30 -12.67 -2.91
C HIS A 106 6.19 -13.87 -3.22
#